data_AF-A0A151RP77-F1
#
_entry.id   AF-A0A151RP77-F1
#
_cell.length_a   1.000
_cell.length_b   1.000
_cell.length_c   1.000
_cell.angle_alpha   90.00
_cell.angle_beta   90.00
_cell.angle_gamma   90.00
#
_symmetry.space_group_name_H-M   'P 1'
#
loop_
_entity.id
_entity.type
_entity.pdbx_description
1 polymer ?
#
loop_
_entity_poly.entity_id
_entity_poly.type
_entity_poly.pdbx_seq_one_letter_code
_entity_poly.pdbx_strand_id
1 'polypeptide(L)'
;PQFKGDLDPNVADQWLSEMEKIFSALGSSKERKLTYAVYMLAGKAEYWWRGTRQLMGNRGVVIDWDCFKRVFLEKYFPDSVRYAKEAVFMILQQGSLSISEYAMRFEHLVRFYFQAISEAWRCKKFTEGLRHELKRVIVPMSIEEFPALVEKAKTVERLEGVVAAAKLLEFRSDYLDPGGETSRGDPMTGLFSLREVLSVGDLVLLLLRVEHHPCDAIDVEEHMWLEIVSIRGMFVSDVAGQATFPEIFRCH
;
A
#
# COMPACT_ATOMS: atom_id res chain seq x y z
N PRO A 1 11.70 3.40 28.89
CA PRO A 1 11.19 4.71 28.40
C PRO A 1 10.31 5.42 29.45
N GLN A 2 10.59 6.70 29.75
CA GLN A 2 9.75 7.50 30.66
C GLN A 2 8.64 8.22 29.91
N PHE A 3 7.46 8.38 30.53
CA PHE A 3 6.36 9.18 29.99
C PHE A 3 6.00 10.33 30.92
N LYS A 4 6.12 11.57 30.42
CA LYS A 4 5.94 12.80 31.22
C LYS A 4 4.51 13.35 31.22
N GLY A 5 3.60 12.76 30.44
CA GLY A 5 2.23 13.23 30.25
C GLY A 5 2.08 14.16 29.06
N ASP A 6 2.66 13.79 27.92
CA ASP A 6 2.42 14.48 26.65
C ASP A 6 0.95 14.31 26.23
N LEU A 7 0.39 15.34 25.59
CA LEU A 7 -0.98 15.32 25.09
C LEU A 7 -1.07 14.85 23.64
N ASP A 8 0.06 14.70 22.93
CA ASP A 8 0.07 14.04 21.62
C ASP A 8 -0.28 12.56 21.81
N PRO A 9 -1.42 12.11 21.25
CA PRO A 9 -1.82 10.72 21.36
C PRO A 9 -0.74 9.79 20.81
N ASN A 10 -0.08 10.13 19.69
CA ASN A 10 0.94 9.27 19.09
C ASN A 10 2.09 8.96 20.07
N VAL A 11 2.49 9.93 20.89
CA VAL A 11 3.54 9.75 21.91
C VAL A 11 3.08 8.79 23.01
N ALA A 12 1.82 8.91 23.43
CA ALA A 12 1.23 8.03 24.43
C ALA A 12 1.07 6.58 23.92
N ASP A 13 0.62 6.37 22.68
CA ASP A 13 0.53 5.04 22.06
C ASP A 13 1.91 4.42 21.84
N GLN A 14 2.87 5.22 21.35
CA GLN A 14 4.24 4.75 21.18
C GLN A 14 4.84 4.32 22.52
N TRP A 15 4.67 5.12 23.57
CA TRP A 15 5.13 4.73 24.91
C TRP A 15 4.51 3.42 25.37
N LEU A 16 3.20 3.26 25.22
CA LEU A 16 2.51 2.04 25.64
C LEU A 16 2.99 0.81 24.85
N SER A 17 3.19 0.94 23.54
CA SER A 17 3.75 -0.12 22.69
C SER A 17 5.16 -0.52 23.13
N GLU A 18 6.04 0.45 23.42
CA GLU A 18 7.39 0.16 23.91
C GLU A 18 7.37 -0.55 25.27
N MET A 19 6.44 -0.20 26.16
CA MET A 19 6.26 -0.92 27.42
C MET A 19 5.84 -2.38 27.19
N GLU A 20 4.90 -2.64 26.28
CA GLU A 20 4.48 -4.01 25.95
C GLU A 20 5.62 -4.84 25.32
N LYS A 21 6.44 -4.23 24.45
CA LYS A 21 7.65 -4.88 23.92
C LYS A 21 8.62 -5.29 25.03
N ILE A 22 8.92 -4.37 25.95
CA ILE A 22 9.78 -4.64 27.11
C ILE A 22 9.22 -5.79 27.96
N PHE A 23 7.92 -5.75 28.26
CA PHE A 23 7.28 -6.79 29.06
C PHE A 23 7.28 -8.16 28.39
N SER A 24 7.15 -8.19 27.07
CA SER A 24 7.23 -9.42 26.27
C SER A 24 8.64 -9.99 26.28
N ALA A 25 9.66 -9.15 26.06
CA ALA A 25 11.06 -9.55 26.12
C ALA A 25 11.49 -10.05 27.51
N LEU A 26 10.94 -9.48 28.58
CA LEU A 26 11.25 -9.84 29.96
C LEU A 26 10.37 -10.98 30.54
N GLY A 27 9.39 -11.49 29.79
CA GLY A 27 8.46 -12.53 30.30
C GLY A 27 7.70 -12.10 31.57
N SER A 28 7.31 -10.83 31.66
CA SER A 28 6.81 -10.25 32.92
C SER A 28 5.38 -10.71 33.28
N SER A 29 5.15 -11.05 34.55
CA SER A 29 3.80 -11.31 35.10
C SER A 29 2.96 -10.02 35.13
N LYS A 30 1.63 -10.13 35.14
CA LYS A 30 0.70 -8.98 35.10
C LYS A 30 0.96 -7.96 36.21
N GLU A 31 1.31 -8.42 37.41
CA GLU A 31 1.57 -7.60 38.60
C GLU A 31 2.87 -6.79 38.44
N ARG A 32 3.90 -7.41 37.85
CA ARG A 32 5.19 -6.74 37.58
C ARG A 32 5.06 -5.70 36.49
N LYS A 33 4.23 -5.95 35.46
CA LYS A 33 3.95 -5.00 34.38
C LYS A 33 3.42 -3.67 34.92
N LEU A 34 2.36 -3.73 35.74
CA LEU A 34 1.77 -2.53 36.32
C LEU A 34 2.77 -1.76 37.17
N THR A 35 3.47 -2.44 38.08
CA THR A 35 4.44 -1.81 38.97
C THR A 35 5.52 -1.06 38.19
N TYR A 36 6.06 -1.69 37.15
CA TYR A 36 7.09 -1.09 36.32
C TYR A 36 6.55 0.07 35.48
N ALA A 37 5.37 -0.06 34.88
CA ALA A 37 4.77 1.02 34.09
C ALA A 37 4.50 2.28 34.92
N VAL A 38 3.98 2.11 36.14
CA VAL A 38 3.77 3.22 37.08
C VAL A 38 5.08 3.89 37.46
N TYR A 39 6.15 3.10 37.68
CA TYR A 39 7.48 3.64 37.95
C TYR A 39 8.04 4.45 36.78
N MET A 40 7.69 4.11 35.54
CA MET A 40 8.14 4.83 34.35
C MET A 40 7.33 6.10 34.04
N LEU A 41 6.23 6.36 34.77
CA LEU A 41 5.53 7.64 34.69
C LEU A 41 6.33 8.72 35.42
N ALA A 42 6.41 9.90 34.83
CA ALA A 42 7.08 11.05 35.42
C ALA A 42 6.24 12.32 35.23
N GLY A 43 6.56 13.37 36.00
CA GLY A 43 5.98 14.70 35.81
C GLY A 43 4.44 14.72 35.89
N LYS A 44 3.79 15.25 34.84
CA LYS A 44 2.32 15.41 34.82
C LYS A 44 1.59 14.06 34.84
N ALA A 45 2.15 13.06 34.16
CA ALA A 45 1.55 11.72 34.11
C ALA A 45 1.58 11.03 35.48
N GLU A 46 2.68 11.15 36.22
CA GLU A 46 2.79 10.58 37.56
C GLU A 46 1.78 11.22 38.51
N TYR A 47 1.67 12.56 38.48
CA TYR A 47 0.71 13.30 39.30
C TYR A 47 -0.74 12.88 38.99
N TRP A 48 -1.09 12.81 37.70
CA TRP A 48 -2.41 12.34 37.26
C TRP A 48 -2.71 10.91 37.73
N TRP A 49 -1.75 9.99 37.55
CA TRP A 49 -1.95 8.59 37.91
C TRP A 49 -2.15 8.43 39.43
N ARG A 50 -1.42 9.19 40.26
CA ARG A 50 -1.57 9.18 41.72
C ARG A 50 -3.01 9.47 42.16
N GLY A 51 -3.61 10.55 41.63
CA GLY A 51 -4.99 10.93 41.95
C GLY A 51 -6.01 9.92 41.41
N THR A 52 -5.80 9.43 40.19
CA THR A 52 -6.69 8.44 39.55
C THR A 52 -6.67 7.10 40.29
N ARG A 53 -5.48 6.64 40.70
CA ARG A 53 -5.30 5.42 41.51
C ARG A 53 -6.01 5.52 42.85
N GLN A 54 -5.92 6.67 43.52
CA GLN A 54 -6.63 6.92 44.78
C GLN A 54 -8.15 6.86 44.60
N LEU A 55 -8.67 7.53 43.56
CA LEU A 55 -10.10 7.51 43.26
C LEU A 55 -10.61 6.09 42.95
N MET A 56 -9.85 5.31 42.17
CA MET A 56 -10.18 3.92 41.87
C MET A 56 -10.13 3.02 43.10
N GLY A 57 -9.14 3.21 43.97
CA GLY A 57 -9.04 2.52 45.26
C GLY A 57 -10.24 2.80 46.17
N ASN A 58 -10.69 4.06 46.25
CA ASN A 58 -11.88 4.44 47.01
C ASN A 58 -13.17 3.80 46.48
N ARG A 59 -13.21 3.46 45.18
CA ARG A 59 -14.33 2.77 44.52
C ARG A 59 -14.21 1.24 44.56
N GLY A 60 -13.16 0.70 45.19
CA GLY A 60 -12.91 -0.75 45.23
C GLY A 60 -12.56 -1.36 43.87
N VAL A 61 -12.14 -0.56 42.89
CA VAL A 61 -11.75 -1.06 41.56
C VAL A 61 -10.40 -1.76 41.66
N VAL A 62 -10.32 -3.01 41.19
CA VAL A 62 -9.07 -3.74 41.08
C VAL A 62 -8.20 -3.07 40.01
N ILE A 63 -6.98 -2.68 40.40
CA ILE A 63 -6.03 -2.00 39.53
C ILE A 63 -4.97 -3.02 39.10
N ASP A 64 -5.18 -3.60 37.93
CA ASP A 64 -4.21 -4.44 37.23
C ASP A 64 -3.67 -3.73 35.97
N TRP A 65 -2.81 -4.42 35.21
CA TRP A 65 -2.23 -3.87 33.98
C TRP A 65 -3.29 -3.50 32.94
N ASP A 66 -4.32 -4.34 32.77
CA ASP A 66 -5.36 -4.13 31.78
C ASP A 66 -6.26 -2.92 32.15
N CYS A 67 -6.55 -2.75 33.44
CA CYS A 67 -7.21 -1.56 33.99
C CYS A 67 -6.37 -0.29 33.79
N PHE A 68 -5.06 -0.34 34.07
CA PHE A 68 -4.15 0.77 33.79
C PHE A 68 -4.19 1.18 32.32
N LYS A 69 -4.05 0.21 31.39
CA LYS A 69 -4.08 0.49 29.94
C LYS A 69 -5.36 1.20 29.54
N ARG A 70 -6.50 0.70 29.99
CA ARG A 70 -7.81 1.30 29.68
C ARG A 70 -7.88 2.75 30.15
N VAL A 71 -7.55 3.02 31.42
CA VAL A 71 -7.65 4.37 31.99
C VAL A 71 -6.59 5.32 31.42
N PHE A 72 -5.41 4.79 31.09
CA PHE A 72 -4.36 5.54 30.38
C PHE A 72 -4.83 5.96 28.99
N LEU A 73 -5.40 5.04 28.22
CA LEU A 73 -5.95 5.35 26.90
C LEU A 73 -7.13 6.33 27.02
N GLU A 74 -8.06 6.15 27.95
CA GLU A 74 -9.16 7.13 28.17
C GLU A 74 -8.64 8.56 28.42
N LYS A 75 -7.49 8.71 29.12
CA LYS A 75 -6.91 10.02 29.44
C LYS A 75 -6.20 10.68 28.26
N TYR A 76 -5.35 9.93 27.55
CA TYR A 76 -4.47 10.48 26.51
C TYR A 76 -5.03 10.27 25.08
N PHE A 77 -6.04 9.42 24.96
CA PHE A 77 -6.84 9.13 23.77
C PHE A 77 -8.33 9.24 24.09
N PRO A 78 -8.85 10.44 24.39
CA PRO A 78 -10.28 10.63 24.61
C PRO A 78 -11.06 10.28 23.34
N ASP A 79 -12.33 9.90 23.50
CA ASP A 79 -13.17 9.44 22.39
C ASP A 79 -13.25 10.45 21.24
N SER A 80 -13.23 11.76 21.51
CA SER A 80 -13.17 12.80 20.47
C SER A 80 -11.95 12.68 19.55
N VAL A 81 -10.78 12.38 20.11
CA VAL A 81 -9.53 12.16 19.37
C VAL A 81 -9.59 10.83 18.63
N ARG A 82 -10.16 9.79 19.25
CA ARG A 82 -10.34 8.48 18.64
C ARG A 82 -11.25 8.56 17.43
N TYR A 83 -12.42 9.19 17.56
CA TYR A 83 -13.35 9.42 16.45
C TYR A 83 -12.75 10.27 15.35
N ALA A 84 -11.95 11.29 15.68
CA ALA A 84 -11.24 12.08 14.68
C ALA A 84 -10.23 11.22 13.89
N LYS A 85 -9.45 10.38 14.57
CA LYS A 85 -8.49 9.45 13.93
C LYS A 85 -9.20 8.39 13.09
N GLU A 86 -10.30 7.85 13.59
CA GLU A 86 -11.15 6.90 12.86
C GLU A 86 -11.77 7.54 11.62
N ALA A 87 -12.26 8.78 11.71
CA ALA A 87 -12.78 9.52 10.57
C ALA A 87 -11.70 9.74 9.51
N VAL A 88 -10.49 10.16 9.92
CA VAL A 88 -9.33 10.30 9.02
C VAL A 88 -8.98 8.96 8.36
N PHE A 89 -9.02 7.85 9.10
CA PHE A 89 -8.80 6.53 8.55
C PHE A 89 -9.88 6.11 7.56
N MET A 90 -11.15 6.41 7.84
CA MET A 90 -12.27 6.06 6.98
C MET A 90 -12.23 6.77 5.63
N ILE A 91 -11.73 8.00 5.60
CA ILE A 91 -11.57 8.78 4.36
C ILE A 91 -10.17 8.66 3.76
N LEU A 92 -9.28 7.83 4.32
CA LEU A 92 -7.92 7.69 3.83
C LEU A 92 -7.95 7.20 2.37
N GLN A 93 -7.28 7.94 1.50
CA GLN A 93 -7.08 7.61 0.10
C GLN A 93 -5.59 7.73 -0.21
N GLN A 94 -5.11 6.97 -1.19
CA GLN A 94 -3.75 7.03 -1.70
C GLN A 94 -3.44 8.42 -2.26
N GLY A 95 -4.36 8.99 -3.06
CA GLY A 95 -4.13 10.28 -3.71
C GLY A 95 -2.84 10.27 -4.54
N SER A 96 -1.96 11.25 -4.29
CA SER A 96 -0.65 11.38 -4.93
C SER A 96 0.48 10.63 -4.19
N LEU A 97 0.18 9.90 -3.12
CA LEU A 97 1.18 9.16 -2.36
C LEU A 97 1.63 7.93 -3.14
N SER A 98 2.91 7.58 -2.98
CA SER A 98 3.38 6.25 -3.35
C SER A 98 2.65 5.18 -2.53
N ILE A 99 2.59 3.95 -3.04
CA ILE A 99 2.00 2.82 -2.32
C ILE A 99 2.71 2.59 -0.98
N SER A 100 4.03 2.80 -0.92
CA SER A 100 4.79 2.70 0.32
C SER A 100 4.35 3.72 1.37
N GLU A 101 4.20 5.01 0.99
CA GLU A 101 3.74 6.06 1.91
C GLU A 101 2.28 5.86 2.34
N TYR A 102 1.43 5.44 1.40
CA TYR A 102 0.04 5.11 1.69
C TYR A 102 -0.07 3.93 2.66
N ALA A 103 0.70 2.85 2.45
CA ALA A 103 0.77 1.71 3.36
C ALA A 103 1.23 2.12 4.76
N MET A 104 2.30 2.92 4.88
CA MET A 104 2.76 3.42 6.19
C MET A 104 1.67 4.23 6.90
N ARG A 105 0.97 5.13 6.20
CA ARG A 105 -0.14 5.90 6.77
C ARG A 105 -1.31 5.01 7.18
N PHE A 106 -1.65 4.02 6.35
CA PHE A 106 -2.70 3.05 6.63
C PHE A 106 -2.40 2.27 7.90
N GLU A 107 -1.21 1.69 8.01
CA GLU A 107 -0.78 0.93 9.20
C GLU A 107 -0.75 1.80 10.46
N HIS A 108 -0.28 3.03 10.33
CA HIS A 108 -0.28 3.97 11.45
C HIS A 108 -1.70 4.26 11.96
N LEU A 109 -2.66 4.47 11.06
CA LEU A 109 -4.04 4.80 11.43
C LEU A 109 -4.83 3.58 11.93
N VAL A 110 -4.56 2.38 11.38
CA VAL A 110 -5.16 1.12 11.84
C VAL A 110 -4.95 0.88 13.33
N ARG A 111 -3.82 1.32 13.89
CA ARG A 111 -3.51 1.16 15.32
C ARG A 111 -4.49 1.86 16.26
N PHE A 112 -5.18 2.89 15.76
CA PHE A 112 -6.17 3.64 16.52
C PHE A 112 -7.60 3.13 16.31
N TYR A 113 -7.78 2.15 15.43
CA TYR A 113 -9.08 1.57 15.16
C TYR A 113 -9.46 0.56 16.25
N PHE A 114 -10.59 0.79 16.92
CA PHE A 114 -11.00 0.02 18.10
C PHE A 114 -11.70 -1.30 17.76
N GLN A 115 -12.27 -1.41 16.55
CA GLN A 115 -12.98 -2.63 16.17
C GLN A 115 -11.99 -3.70 15.70
N ALA A 116 -12.35 -4.97 15.90
CA ALA A 116 -11.57 -6.07 15.38
C ALA A 116 -11.48 -5.96 13.85
N ILE A 117 -10.25 -5.89 13.33
CA ILE A 117 -9.99 -5.86 11.89
C ILE A 117 -9.69 -7.28 11.44
N SER A 118 -10.59 -7.86 10.64
CA SER A 118 -10.24 -9.06 9.89
C SER A 118 -9.27 -8.73 8.77
N GLU A 119 -8.44 -9.70 8.38
CA GLU A 119 -7.48 -9.50 7.29
C GLU A 119 -8.19 -9.17 5.97
N ALA A 120 -9.29 -9.88 5.67
CA ALA A 120 -10.14 -9.58 4.52
C ALA A 120 -10.68 -8.14 4.53
N TRP A 121 -11.13 -7.65 5.69
CA TRP A 121 -11.56 -6.25 5.82
C TRP A 121 -10.40 -5.28 5.59
N ARG A 122 -9.21 -5.61 6.10
CA ARG A 122 -8.00 -4.80 5.92
C ARG A 122 -7.63 -4.67 4.44
N CYS A 123 -7.63 -5.78 3.71
CA CYS A 123 -7.36 -5.81 2.26
C CYS A 123 -8.41 -5.03 1.47
N LYS A 124 -9.70 -5.24 1.79
CA LYS A 124 -10.79 -4.48 1.18
C LYS A 124 -10.66 -2.98 1.43
N LYS A 125 -10.41 -2.57 2.68
CA LYS A 125 -10.28 -1.16 3.04
C LYS A 125 -9.07 -0.51 2.36
N PHE A 126 -7.95 -1.23 2.26
CA PHE A 126 -6.75 -0.75 1.59
C PHE A 126 -7.00 -0.54 0.09
N THR A 127 -7.59 -1.55 -0.59
CA THR A 127 -7.93 -1.49 -2.02
C THR A 127 -8.94 -0.38 -2.33
N GLU A 128 -9.93 -0.13 -1.47
CA GLU A 128 -10.88 0.97 -1.59
C GLU A 128 -10.23 2.36 -1.57
N GLY A 129 -9.06 2.51 -0.93
CA GLY A 129 -8.33 3.77 -0.92
C GLY A 129 -7.32 3.94 -2.05
N LEU A 130 -7.05 2.91 -2.86
CA LEU A 130 -6.11 3.02 -3.98
C LEU A 130 -6.61 3.97 -5.08
N ARG A 131 -5.69 4.55 -5.86
CA ARG A 131 -6.04 5.30 -7.07
C ARG A 131 -6.64 4.38 -8.14
N HIS A 132 -7.45 4.94 -9.03
CA HIS A 132 -8.28 4.17 -9.96
C HIS A 132 -7.47 3.25 -10.88
N GLU A 133 -6.31 3.74 -11.34
CA GLU A 133 -5.39 3.03 -12.24
C GLU A 133 -4.91 1.73 -11.60
N LEU A 134 -4.51 1.78 -10.32
CA LEU A 134 -4.08 0.61 -9.57
C LEU A 134 -5.24 -0.30 -9.19
N LYS A 135 -6.41 0.26 -8.85
CA LYS A 135 -7.61 -0.52 -8.52
C LYS A 135 -8.00 -1.47 -9.64
N ARG A 136 -7.97 -1.00 -10.90
CA ARG A 136 -8.32 -1.81 -12.09
C ARG A 136 -7.51 -3.09 -12.21
N VAL A 137 -6.25 -3.04 -11.77
CA VAL A 137 -5.31 -4.15 -11.86
C VAL A 137 -5.36 -5.00 -10.58
N ILE A 138 -5.45 -4.38 -9.41
CA ILE A 138 -5.34 -5.06 -8.11
C ILE A 138 -6.64 -5.76 -7.69
N VAL A 139 -7.81 -5.16 -7.93
CA VAL A 139 -9.09 -5.72 -7.47
C VAL A 139 -9.38 -7.12 -8.07
N PRO A 140 -9.19 -7.37 -9.39
CA PRO A 140 -9.43 -8.69 -9.97
C PRO A 140 -8.54 -9.80 -9.40
N MET A 141 -7.37 -9.47 -8.86
CA MET A 141 -6.42 -10.43 -8.30
C MET A 141 -6.93 -11.09 -7.01
N SER A 142 -7.97 -10.53 -6.37
CA SER A 142 -8.62 -11.10 -5.19
C SER A 142 -7.64 -11.50 -4.06
N ILE A 143 -6.66 -10.64 -3.78
CA ILE A 143 -5.62 -10.91 -2.79
C ILE A 143 -6.20 -10.75 -1.38
N GLU A 144 -6.14 -11.81 -0.58
CA GLU A 144 -6.73 -11.85 0.77
C GLU A 144 -5.72 -11.55 1.88
N GLU A 145 -4.41 -11.62 1.61
CA GLU A 145 -3.35 -11.32 2.57
C GLU A 145 -2.82 -9.89 2.41
N PHE A 146 -2.82 -9.12 3.49
CA PHE A 146 -2.46 -7.70 3.43
C PHE A 146 -1.00 -7.45 2.98
N PRO A 147 0.01 -8.19 3.47
CA PRO A 147 1.39 -8.02 3.00
C PRO A 147 1.54 -8.31 1.50
N ALA A 148 0.90 -9.38 1.00
CA ALA A 148 0.93 -9.74 -0.41
C ALA A 148 0.28 -8.66 -1.29
N LEU A 149 -0.84 -8.09 -0.82
CA LEU A 149 -1.55 -7.01 -1.50
C LEU A 149 -0.67 -5.78 -1.66
N VAL A 150 0.03 -5.36 -0.60
CA VAL A 150 0.92 -4.19 -0.62
C VAL A 150 2.08 -4.41 -1.60
N GLU A 151 2.73 -5.57 -1.56
CA GLU A 151 3.85 -5.87 -2.48
C GLU A 151 3.41 -5.93 -3.94
N LYS A 152 2.23 -6.51 -4.21
CA LYS A 152 1.66 -6.52 -5.57
C LYS A 152 1.33 -5.09 -6.02
N ALA A 153 0.72 -4.27 -5.18
CA ALA A 153 0.41 -2.88 -5.50
C ALA A 153 1.67 -2.05 -5.79
N LYS A 154 2.77 -2.25 -5.04
CA LYS A 154 4.08 -1.63 -5.35
C LYS A 154 4.60 -2.05 -6.72
N THR A 155 4.47 -3.33 -7.06
CA THR A 155 4.89 -3.86 -8.36
C THR A 155 4.11 -3.19 -9.49
N VAL A 156 2.78 -3.09 -9.35
CA VAL A 156 1.92 -2.44 -10.35
C VAL A 156 2.24 -0.95 -10.46
N GLU A 157 2.43 -0.23 -9.34
CA GLU A 157 2.81 1.18 -9.36
C GLU A 157 4.14 1.43 -10.09
N ARG A 158 5.14 0.56 -9.89
CA ARG A 158 6.40 0.65 -10.62
C ARG A 158 6.22 0.43 -12.13
N LEU A 159 5.38 -0.53 -12.52
CA LEU A 159 5.11 -0.83 -13.93
C LEU A 159 4.35 0.31 -14.62
N GLU A 160 3.33 0.88 -13.97
CA GLU A 160 2.62 2.08 -14.42
C GLU A 160 3.57 3.24 -14.71
N GLY A 161 4.57 3.46 -13.84
CA GLY A 161 5.59 4.49 -14.06
C GLY A 161 6.45 4.25 -15.30
N VAL A 162 6.83 2.99 -15.56
CA VAL A 162 7.59 2.61 -16.78
C VAL A 162 6.75 2.80 -18.03
N VAL A 163 5.48 2.40 -17.99
CA VAL A 163 4.53 2.58 -19.10
C VAL A 163 4.29 4.04 -19.40
N ALA A 164 4.08 4.87 -18.37
CA ALA A 164 3.90 6.31 -18.53
C ALA A 164 5.15 6.97 -19.13
N ALA A 165 6.35 6.55 -18.71
CA ALA A 165 7.60 7.04 -19.27
C ALA A 165 7.80 6.62 -20.74
N ALA A 166 7.47 5.37 -21.09
CA ALA A 166 7.53 4.89 -22.47
C ALA A 166 6.59 5.71 -23.39
N LYS A 167 5.33 5.91 -22.97
CA LYS A 167 4.36 6.76 -23.70
C LYS A 167 4.84 8.20 -23.90
N LEU A 168 5.57 8.77 -22.92
CA LEU A 168 6.13 10.11 -23.05
C LEU A 168 7.30 10.18 -24.04
N LEU A 169 8.08 9.10 -24.17
CA LEU A 169 9.16 9.01 -25.15
C LEU A 169 8.62 8.79 -26.56
N GLU A 170 7.59 7.94 -26.72
CA GLU A 170 6.83 7.80 -27.96
C GLU A 170 6.25 9.14 -28.39
N PHE A 171 5.51 9.81 -27.51
CA PHE A 171 4.93 11.12 -27.79
C PHE A 171 6.01 12.18 -28.13
N ARG A 172 7.19 12.16 -27.50
CA ARG A 172 8.26 13.10 -27.85
C ARG A 172 8.85 12.81 -29.23
N SER A 173 8.87 11.55 -29.66
CA SER A 173 9.32 11.14 -31.00
C SER A 173 8.42 11.71 -32.10
N ASP A 174 7.10 11.67 -31.89
CA ASP A 174 6.11 12.13 -32.89
C ASP A 174 6.15 13.65 -33.18
N TYR A 175 6.71 14.46 -32.28
CA TYR A 175 6.82 15.92 -32.47
C TYR A 175 8.20 16.38 -32.97
N LEU A 176 9.20 15.50 -32.99
CA LEU A 176 10.58 15.86 -33.33
C LEU A 176 10.97 15.61 -34.79
N ASP A 177 10.04 15.25 -35.69
CA ASP A 177 10.38 15.14 -37.11
C ASP A 177 9.34 15.76 -38.07
N PRO A 178 9.56 17.03 -38.44
CA PRO A 178 9.21 17.49 -39.77
C PRO A 178 10.44 18.11 -40.44
N GLY A 179 11.46 17.29 -40.73
CA GLY A 179 12.45 17.62 -41.76
C GLY A 179 13.91 17.58 -41.30
N GLY A 180 14.55 16.46 -41.56
CA GLY A 180 16.01 16.36 -41.53
C GLY A 180 16.49 15.12 -42.27
N GLU A 181 16.78 15.27 -43.57
CA GLU A 181 17.48 14.25 -44.35
C GLU A 181 18.78 13.82 -43.64
N THR A 182 18.86 12.59 -43.15
CA THR A 182 20.17 11.96 -42.91
C THR A 182 20.15 10.52 -43.38
N SER A 183 21.07 10.26 -44.31
CA SER A 183 21.26 9.03 -45.03
C SER A 183 21.82 7.89 -44.16
N ARG A 184 21.34 6.68 -44.49
CA ARG A 184 22.11 5.42 -44.52
C ARG A 184 22.56 4.83 -43.17
N GLY A 185 21.69 3.96 -42.66
CA GLY A 185 22.11 2.66 -42.10
C GLY A 185 22.11 2.55 -40.58
N ASP A 186 20.93 2.45 -39.97
CA ASP A 186 20.73 1.81 -38.67
C ASP A 186 19.58 0.79 -38.76
N PRO A 187 19.74 -0.46 -38.27
CA PRO A 187 18.65 -1.43 -38.25
C PRO A 187 17.80 -1.32 -36.97
N MET A 188 16.49 -1.20 -37.16
CA MET A 188 15.41 -1.66 -36.27
C MET A 188 15.40 -1.10 -34.84
N THR A 189 15.10 0.18 -34.68
CA THR A 189 14.34 0.65 -33.50
C THR A 189 12.85 0.53 -33.79
N GLY A 190 12.27 -0.65 -33.51
CA GLY A 190 10.81 -0.78 -33.45
C GLY A 190 10.29 0.05 -32.28
N LEU A 191 9.41 1.02 -32.55
CA LEU A 191 8.65 1.69 -31.49
C LEU A 191 7.56 0.71 -31.01
N PHE A 192 7.68 0.30 -29.75
CA PHE A 192 6.65 -0.50 -29.07
C PHE A 192 5.74 0.47 -28.32
N SER A 193 4.48 0.59 -28.72
CA SER A 193 3.50 1.42 -28.02
C SER A 193 2.66 0.59 -27.05
N LEU A 194 2.77 0.86 -25.75
CA LEU A 194 2.01 0.08 -24.75
C LEU A 194 0.55 0.54 -24.67
N ARG A 195 -0.36 -0.32 -25.12
CA ARG A 195 -1.80 -0.01 -25.23
C ARG A 195 -2.51 -0.18 -23.89
N GLU A 196 -2.41 -1.35 -23.27
CA GLU A 196 -3.17 -1.69 -22.06
C GLU A 196 -2.40 -2.64 -21.13
N VAL A 197 -2.64 -2.50 -19.82
CA VAL A 197 -2.19 -3.46 -18.80
C VAL A 197 -3.41 -4.24 -18.36
N LEU A 198 -3.48 -5.54 -18.68
CA LEU A 198 -4.56 -6.43 -18.28
C LEU A 198 -4.11 -7.33 -17.14
N SER A 199 -4.98 -7.58 -16.17
CA SER A 199 -4.72 -8.57 -15.12
C SER A 199 -5.63 -9.78 -15.28
N VAL A 200 -5.03 -10.97 -15.30
CA VAL A 200 -5.75 -12.26 -15.32
C VAL A 200 -5.20 -13.13 -14.19
N GLY A 201 -5.86 -13.13 -13.03
CA GLY A 201 -5.36 -13.82 -11.83
C GLY A 201 -4.02 -13.24 -11.37
N ASP A 202 -3.00 -14.09 -11.19
CA ASP A 202 -1.65 -13.64 -10.79
C ASP A 202 -0.88 -12.89 -11.90
N LEU A 203 -1.36 -12.98 -13.14
CA LEU A 203 -0.66 -12.50 -14.33
C LEU A 203 -0.96 -11.02 -14.58
N VAL A 204 0.09 -10.25 -14.80
CA VAL A 204 0.02 -8.91 -15.39
C VAL A 204 0.43 -9.08 -16.84
N LEU A 205 -0.50 -8.79 -17.75
CA LEU A 205 -0.31 -8.79 -19.20
C LEU A 205 -0.09 -7.35 -19.66
N LEU A 206 1.00 -7.12 -20.37
CA LEU A 206 1.23 -5.88 -21.08
C LEU A 206 0.82 -6.11 -22.54
N LEU A 207 -0.22 -5.43 -23.01
CA LEU A 207 -0.56 -5.37 -24.42
C LEU A 207 0.28 -4.29 -25.09
N LEU A 208 1.34 -4.72 -25.76
CA LEU A 208 2.18 -3.88 -26.60
C LEU A 208 1.65 -3.91 -28.04
N ARG A 209 1.55 -2.74 -28.67
CA ARG A 209 1.35 -2.58 -30.12
C ARG A 209 2.72 -2.35 -30.73
N VAL A 210 3.11 -3.19 -31.68
CA VAL A 210 4.30 -2.96 -32.50
C VAL A 210 3.88 -2.07 -33.68
N GLU A 211 4.47 -0.88 -33.80
CA GLU A 211 4.28 -0.04 -34.99
C GLU A 211 5.43 -0.30 -35.97
N HIS A 212 5.10 -0.93 -37.11
CA HIS A 212 6.04 -1.05 -38.23
C HIS A 212 5.92 0.20 -39.11
N HIS A 213 7.01 0.95 -39.26
CA HIS A 213 7.09 1.96 -40.32
C HIS A 213 7.02 1.26 -41.69
N PRO A 214 6.17 1.71 -42.61
CA PRO A 214 6.08 1.11 -43.94
C PRO A 214 7.34 1.49 -44.72
N CYS A 215 8.30 0.58 -44.82
CA CYS A 215 9.32 0.65 -45.87
C CYS A 215 8.69 0.15 -47.17
N ASP A 216 8.96 0.87 -48.24
CA ASP A 216 8.29 0.81 -49.54
C ASP A 216 7.98 -0.59 -50.08
N ALA A 217 6.74 -0.70 -50.58
CA ALA A 217 6.23 -1.66 -51.55
C ALA A 217 6.28 -3.15 -51.18
N ILE A 218 5.11 -3.66 -50.77
CA ILE A 218 4.36 -4.81 -51.31
C ILE A 218 3.28 -5.15 -50.27
N ASP A 219 2.03 -5.30 -50.70
CA ASP A 219 0.83 -5.64 -49.91
C ASP A 219 1.14 -6.30 -48.55
N VAL A 220 1.12 -5.49 -47.49
CA VAL A 220 1.17 -5.99 -46.11
C VAL A 220 -0.26 -5.99 -45.61
N GLU A 221 -0.90 -7.16 -45.61
CA GLU A 221 -2.05 -7.42 -44.75
C GLU A 221 -1.72 -6.88 -43.35
N GLU A 222 -2.59 -6.02 -42.82
CA GLU A 222 -2.44 -5.30 -41.57
C GLU A 222 -2.38 -6.30 -40.38
N HIS A 223 -1.25 -6.97 -40.20
CA HIS A 223 -1.04 -7.93 -39.12
C HIS A 223 -0.71 -7.15 -37.85
N MET A 224 -1.75 -6.79 -37.11
CA MET A 224 -1.63 -6.28 -35.74
C MET A 224 -1.13 -7.41 -34.84
N TRP A 225 0.16 -7.39 -34.49
CA TRP A 225 0.73 -8.31 -33.50
C TRP A 225 0.43 -7.80 -32.09
N LEU A 226 -0.38 -8.54 -31.33
CA LEU A 226 -0.57 -8.34 -29.90
C LEU A 226 0.40 -9.27 -29.17
N GLU A 227 1.49 -8.71 -28.63
CA GLU A 227 2.33 -9.49 -27.72
C GLU A 227 1.70 -9.50 -26.32
N ILE A 228 1.51 -10.69 -25.77
CA ILE A 228 1.00 -10.92 -24.42
C ILE A 228 2.18 -11.31 -23.54
N VAL A 229 2.74 -10.36 -22.80
CA VAL A 229 3.85 -10.64 -21.87
C VAL A 229 3.31 -11.14 -20.53
N SER A 230 3.54 -12.41 -20.23
CA SER A 230 3.18 -13.08 -18.97
C SER A 230 4.28 -12.89 -17.92
N ILE A 231 4.06 -12.04 -16.91
CA ILE A 231 5.07 -11.72 -15.88
C ILE A 231 4.86 -12.57 -14.61
N ARG A 232 4.91 -13.90 -14.70
CA ARG A 232 4.93 -14.77 -13.51
C ARG A 232 6.35 -15.24 -13.21
N GLY A 233 7.06 -14.49 -12.36
CA GLY A 233 8.47 -14.73 -12.04
C GLY A 233 9.37 -14.29 -13.20
N MET A 234 10.37 -13.46 -12.92
CA MET A 234 11.29 -12.90 -13.91
C MET A 234 11.89 -13.96 -14.86
N PHE A 235 11.24 -14.18 -15.99
CA PHE A 235 11.83 -14.63 -17.24
C PHE A 235 11.05 -13.95 -18.35
N VAL A 236 11.69 -12.99 -19.02
CA VAL A 236 11.33 -12.62 -20.39
C VAL A 236 11.72 -13.85 -21.21
N SER A 237 10.86 -14.87 -21.25
CA SER A 237 11.00 -15.89 -22.27
C SER A 237 10.56 -15.24 -23.56
N ASP A 238 11.52 -15.00 -24.45
CA ASP A 238 11.28 -14.80 -25.87
C ASP A 238 10.24 -15.84 -26.31
N VAL A 239 8.97 -15.45 -26.40
CA VAL A 239 8.00 -16.21 -27.18
C VAL A 239 8.10 -15.68 -28.60
N ALA A 240 9.27 -15.86 -29.20
CA ALA A 240 9.40 -15.98 -30.65
C ALA A 240 8.80 -17.33 -31.04
N GLY A 241 7.48 -17.41 -30.97
CA GLY A 241 6.72 -18.57 -31.39
C GLY A 241 5.38 -18.07 -31.83
N GLN A 242 5.05 -18.28 -33.10
CA GLN A 242 3.70 -18.10 -33.64
C GLN A 242 2.70 -18.82 -32.73
N ALA A 243 2.14 -18.10 -31.76
CA ALA A 243 0.99 -18.57 -31.03
C ALA A 243 -0.20 -18.34 -31.97
N THR A 244 -0.53 -19.36 -32.75
CA THR A 244 -1.85 -19.48 -33.34
C THR A 244 -2.84 -19.62 -32.19
N PHE A 245 -3.36 -18.49 -31.71
CA PHE A 245 -4.52 -18.49 -30.84
C PHE A 245 -5.73 -18.95 -31.67
N PRO A 246 -6.39 -20.07 -31.32
CA PRO A 246 -7.69 -20.36 -31.89
C PRO A 246 -8.68 -19.32 -31.39
N GLU A 247 -9.54 -18.86 -32.30
CA GLU A 247 -10.63 -17.90 -32.13
C GLU A 247 -11.36 -17.98 -30.78
N ILE A 248 -10.88 -17.29 -29.75
CA ILE A 248 -11.67 -17.05 -28.53
C ILE A 248 -11.31 -15.65 -28.04
N PHE A 249 -11.94 -14.65 -28.63
CA PHE A 249 -12.44 -13.41 -28.02
C PHE A 249 -12.91 -12.47 -29.14
N ARG A 250 -14.04 -12.83 -29.79
CA ARG A 250 -14.89 -11.81 -30.43
C ARG A 250 -15.64 -11.07 -29.33
N CYS A 251 -15.17 -9.89 -28.96
CA CYS A 251 -16.07 -8.86 -28.44
C CYS A 251 -16.61 -8.09 -29.66
N HIS A 252 -17.82 -8.48 -30.06
CA HIS A 252 -18.68 -7.99 -31.14
C HIS A 252 -18.03 -7.68 -32.50
#